data_AF-A0A4V3R722-F1
#
_entry.id   AF-A0A4V3R722-F1
#
_cell.length_a   1.000
_cell.length_b   1.000
_cell.length_c   1.000
_cell.angle_alpha   90.00
_cell.angle_beta   90.00
_cell.angle_gamma   90.00
#
_symmetry.space_group_name_H-M   'P 1'
#
loop_
_entity.id
_entity.type
_entity.pdbx_description
1 polymer ?
#
loop_
_entity_poly.entity_id
_entity_poly.type
_entity_poly.pdbx_seq_one_letter_code
_entity_poly.pdbx_strand_id
1 'polypeptide(L)'
;MNTLILKIVVVLSALHFYLPSYAQQLTAEEKELLQTRVKNKVDEYQYYLKQLSDKLSTSRAVKDNAYTLALKLFIGEGENYEVSDEDLCRDVIKSAVRMEISSKYRSTKSRIMQKRYLINLRENRTYSQIEITDADVVRIDNIHRVGNHYECMAYFCQNNVPPVKRTQLTIDQLRARTAYSYSKANYDLAYDYYEQLVSRAPTDGNAAYRIALMTFWRKGCKYKFRNRKSAQTKAKEYLNKAIAYGSPEIKSKAENVLNNWNQRNVYF
;
A
#
# COMPACT_ATOMS: atom_id res chain seq x y z
N MET A 1 -14.00 -3.18 -6.39
CA MET A 1 -13.25 -1.91 -6.33
C MET A 1 -11.80 -2.32 -6.13
N ASN A 2 -10.96 -2.19 -7.15
CA ASN A 2 -9.58 -2.68 -7.08
C ASN A 2 -8.72 -1.53 -6.53
N THR A 3 -8.50 -1.55 -5.23
CA THR A 3 -7.57 -0.66 -4.53
C THR A 3 -6.18 -1.28 -4.60
N LEU A 4 -5.25 -0.60 -5.28
CA LEU A 4 -3.85 -0.97 -5.31
C LEU A 4 -3.11 -0.16 -4.24
N ILE A 5 -2.67 -0.83 -3.17
CA ILE A 5 -1.66 -0.28 -2.27
C ILE A 5 -0.32 -0.59 -2.92
N LEU A 6 0.36 0.46 -3.38
CA LEU A 6 1.59 0.35 -4.14
C LEU A 6 2.76 0.44 -3.16
N LYS A 7 3.41 -0.71 -2.93
CA LYS A 7 4.58 -0.79 -2.06
C LYS A 7 5.80 -0.35 -2.85
N ILE A 8 6.35 0.78 -2.45
CA ILE A 8 7.51 1.39 -3.07
C ILE A 8 8.73 1.08 -2.18
N VAL A 9 9.68 0.32 -2.71
CA VAL A 9 11.05 0.31 -2.19
C VAL A 9 11.88 1.09 -3.20
N VAL A 10 12.17 2.36 -2.89
CA VAL A 10 13.07 3.16 -3.72
C VAL A 10 14.49 2.89 -3.27
N VAL A 11 15.28 2.22 -4.12
CA VAL A 11 16.73 2.33 -4.08
C VAL A 11 17.08 3.49 -5.01
N LEU A 12 17.11 4.69 -4.45
CA LEU A 12 17.39 5.93 -5.16
C LEU A 12 18.92 6.06 -5.20
N SER A 13 19.55 5.48 -6.21
CA SER A 13 20.96 5.74 -6.49
C SER A 13 21.07 7.02 -7.32
N ALA A 14 21.71 8.03 -6.72
CA ALA A 14 22.23 9.27 -7.30
C ALA A 14 21.23 10.44 -7.48
N LEU A 15 21.10 11.23 -6.41
CA LEU A 15 20.72 12.65 -6.45
C LEU A 15 22.03 13.47 -6.48
N HIS A 16 22.22 14.31 -7.50
CA HIS A 16 23.40 15.18 -7.61
C HIS A 16 23.23 16.43 -6.75
N PHE A 17 24.19 16.67 -5.85
CA PHE A 17 24.36 17.95 -5.16
C PHE A 17 25.69 18.58 -5.56
N TYR A 18 25.63 19.69 -6.30
CA TYR A 18 26.78 20.56 -6.48
C TYR A 18 27.00 21.37 -5.19
N LEU A 19 28.18 21.22 -4.60
CA LEU A 19 28.74 22.10 -3.56
C LEU A 19 30.10 22.61 -4.06
N PRO A 20 30.48 23.87 -3.75
CA PRO A 20 31.78 24.39 -4.12
C PRO A 20 32.89 23.61 -3.39
N SER A 21 33.94 23.32 -4.16
CA SER A 21 35.02 22.42 -3.84
C SER A 21 36.01 22.99 -2.84
N TYR A 22 36.03 22.46 -1.60
CA TYR A 22 37.22 22.43 -0.76
C TYR A 22 37.32 21.08 -0.04
N ALA A 23 38.54 20.56 0.06
CA ALA A 23 38.87 19.34 0.77
C ALA A 23 38.60 19.52 2.28
N GLN A 24 37.38 19.19 2.70
CA GLN A 24 37.00 19.22 4.11
C GLN A 24 36.17 17.97 4.38
N GLN A 25 36.58 17.21 5.39
CA GLN A 25 35.76 16.15 5.97
C GLN A 25 34.48 16.85 6.44
N LEU A 26 33.33 16.51 5.84
CA LEU A 26 32.04 17.15 6.12
C LEU A 26 31.87 17.32 7.63
N THR A 27 31.74 18.57 8.06
CA THR A 27 31.42 18.88 9.46
C THR A 27 30.04 18.27 9.79
N ALA A 28 29.77 18.06 11.07
CA ALA A 28 28.48 17.52 11.50
C ALA A 28 27.29 18.35 10.98
N GLU A 29 27.47 19.68 10.94
CA GLU A 29 26.49 20.65 10.42
C GLU A 29 26.26 20.51 8.91
N GLU A 30 27.33 20.41 8.11
CA GLU A 30 27.20 20.23 6.65
C GLU A 30 26.56 18.88 6.31
N LYS A 31 26.84 17.84 7.11
CA LYS A 31 26.20 16.53 6.98
C LYS A 31 24.70 16.61 7.25
N GLU A 32 24.27 17.31 8.31
CA GLU A 32 22.85 17.54 8.59
C GLU A 32 22.16 18.36 7.49
N LEU A 33 22.86 19.37 6.96
CA LEU A 33 22.33 20.19 5.87
C LEU A 33 22.13 19.35 4.60
N LEU A 34 23.10 18.50 4.25
CA LEU A 34 22.99 17.56 3.13
C LEU A 34 21.85 16.56 3.34
N GLN A 35 21.70 16.04 4.56
CA GLN A 35 20.59 15.15 4.89
C GLN A 35 19.23 15.83 4.75
N THR A 36 19.11 17.08 5.19
CA THR A 36 17.89 17.89 5.05
C THR A 36 17.57 18.13 3.58
N ARG A 37 18.58 18.42 2.76
CA ARG A 37 18.40 18.64 1.33
C ARG A 37 17.93 17.38 0.60
N VAL A 38 18.46 16.20 0.97
CA VAL A 38 17.97 14.90 0.47
C VAL A 38 16.51 14.69 0.84
N LYS A 39 16.12 14.94 2.11
CA LYS A 39 14.73 14.83 2.56
C LYS A 39 13.80 15.72 1.74
N ASN A 40 14.16 16.99 1.55
CA ASN A 40 13.37 17.92 0.74
C ASN A 40 13.15 17.41 -0.70
N LYS A 41 14.20 16.86 -1.35
CA LYS A 41 14.06 16.28 -2.70
C LYS A 41 13.15 15.06 -2.76
N VAL A 42 13.05 14.34 -1.66
CA VAL A 42 12.19 13.16 -1.56
C VAL A 42 10.75 13.58 -1.32
N ASP A 43 10.53 14.58 -0.47
CA ASP A 43 9.22 15.17 -0.25
C ASP A 43 8.67 15.78 -1.56
N GLU A 44 9.53 16.49 -2.33
CA GLU A 44 9.19 16.96 -3.68
C GLU A 44 8.76 15.79 -4.58
N TYR A 45 9.51 14.69 -4.61
CA TYR A 45 9.15 13.52 -5.40
C TYR A 45 7.83 12.88 -4.97
N GLN A 46 7.60 12.73 -3.66
CA GLN A 46 6.36 12.18 -3.12
C GLN A 46 5.15 13.06 -3.43
N TYR A 47 5.33 14.39 -3.39
CA TYR A 47 4.32 15.34 -3.80
C TYR A 47 3.93 15.13 -5.27
N TYR A 48 4.89 14.99 -6.18
CA TYR A 48 4.59 14.72 -7.60
C TYR A 48 3.89 13.37 -7.79
N LEU A 49 4.30 12.33 -7.06
CA LEU A 49 3.64 11.03 -7.11
C LEU A 49 2.16 11.12 -6.70
N LYS A 50 1.85 11.87 -5.63
CA LYS A 50 0.46 12.11 -5.17
C LYS A 50 -0.37 12.76 -6.27
N GLN A 51 0.14 13.83 -6.89
CA GLN A 51 -0.53 14.51 -8.01
C GLN A 51 -0.79 13.59 -9.22
N LEU A 52 0.17 12.73 -9.56
CA LEU A 52 -0.01 11.76 -10.66
C LEU A 52 -1.08 10.72 -10.33
N SER A 53 -1.10 10.25 -9.08
CA SER A 53 -2.00 9.19 -8.60
C SER A 53 -3.45 9.62 -8.42
N ASP A 54 -3.69 10.90 -8.16
CA ASP A 54 -5.03 11.45 -7.92
C ASP A 54 -5.85 11.51 -9.22
N LYS A 55 -6.97 10.80 -9.25
CA LYS A 55 -7.85 10.72 -10.42
C LYS A 55 -8.90 11.84 -10.49
N LEU A 56 -9.26 12.42 -9.35
CA LEU A 56 -10.49 13.20 -9.22
C LEU A 56 -10.21 14.70 -9.18
N SER A 57 -9.13 15.11 -8.51
CA SER A 57 -8.91 16.52 -8.19
C SER A 57 -7.79 17.17 -9.01
N THR A 58 -6.90 16.39 -9.63
CA THR A 58 -5.75 16.92 -10.39
C THR A 58 -6.00 16.96 -11.89
N SER A 59 -5.87 18.15 -12.50
CA SER A 59 -6.04 18.35 -13.95
C SER A 59 -4.94 17.66 -14.78
N ARG A 60 -5.22 17.37 -16.06
CA ARG A 60 -4.24 16.72 -16.94
C ARG A 60 -2.95 17.55 -17.09
N ALA A 61 -3.07 18.86 -17.23
CA ALA A 61 -1.92 19.76 -17.33
C ALA A 61 -1.04 19.74 -16.08
N VAL A 62 -1.64 19.68 -14.88
CA VAL A 62 -0.89 19.55 -13.63
C VAL A 62 -0.17 18.20 -13.56
N LYS A 63 -0.80 17.12 -14.04
CA LYS A 63 -0.14 15.81 -14.12
C LYS A 63 1.01 15.78 -15.11
N ASP A 64 0.90 16.44 -16.25
CA ASP A 64 1.98 16.49 -17.24
C ASP A 64 3.17 17.31 -16.72
N ASN A 65 2.91 18.38 -15.97
CA ASN A 65 3.95 19.12 -15.26
C ASN A 65 4.60 18.28 -14.15
N ALA A 66 3.79 17.65 -13.28
CA ALA A 66 4.28 16.76 -12.22
C ALA A 66 5.12 15.59 -12.76
N TYR A 67 4.71 15.01 -13.90
CA TYR A 67 5.46 13.96 -14.59
C TYR A 67 6.85 14.46 -15.01
N THR A 68 6.90 15.63 -15.63
CA THR A 68 8.15 16.23 -16.13
C THR A 68 9.08 16.59 -14.96
N LEU A 69 8.54 17.22 -13.92
CA LEU A 69 9.31 17.59 -12.72
C LEU A 69 9.83 16.35 -11.97
N ALA A 70 9.03 15.29 -11.88
CA ALA A 70 9.45 14.04 -11.25
C ALA A 70 10.61 13.37 -12.01
N LEU A 71 10.63 13.42 -13.35
CA LEU A 71 11.75 12.86 -14.13
C LEU A 71 13.04 13.65 -13.95
N LYS A 72 12.97 14.98 -13.83
CA LYS A 72 14.13 15.85 -13.61
C LYS A 72 14.87 15.60 -12.30
N LEU A 73 14.26 14.90 -11.35
CA LEU A 73 14.92 14.47 -10.11
C LEU A 73 15.90 13.31 -10.33
N PHE A 74 15.84 12.62 -11.48
CA PHE A 74 16.71 11.49 -11.81
C PHE A 74 17.68 11.86 -12.93
N ILE A 75 18.92 11.40 -12.81
CA ILE A 75 19.91 11.53 -13.89
C ILE A 75 19.42 10.78 -15.13
N GLY A 76 19.64 11.37 -16.30
CA GLY A 76 19.14 10.83 -17.56
C GLY A 76 17.61 10.90 -17.70
N GLU A 77 16.92 11.64 -16.82
CA GLU A 77 15.46 11.78 -16.83
C GLU A 77 14.72 10.43 -16.87
N GLY A 78 15.26 9.43 -16.17
CA GLY A 78 14.71 8.08 -16.11
C GLY A 78 15.03 7.18 -17.31
N GLU A 79 15.93 7.61 -18.20
CA GLU A 79 16.53 6.82 -19.27
C GLU A 79 17.96 6.38 -18.92
N ASN A 80 18.57 5.56 -19.79
CA ASN A 80 20.00 5.27 -19.70
C ASN A 80 20.78 6.57 -19.91
N TYR A 81 21.91 6.72 -19.23
CA TYR A 81 22.73 7.93 -19.29
C TYR A 81 24.21 7.59 -19.35
N GLU A 82 24.97 8.47 -19.98
CA GLU A 82 26.42 8.36 -20.06
C GLU A 82 27.05 9.17 -18.93
N VAL A 83 28.02 8.56 -18.26
CA VAL A 83 28.85 9.22 -17.25
C VAL A 83 30.30 9.06 -17.66
N SER A 84 31.04 10.15 -17.66
CA SER A 84 32.49 10.09 -17.83
C SER A 84 33.10 9.58 -16.54
N ASP A 85 33.72 8.41 -16.62
CA ASP A 85 34.40 7.77 -15.50
C ASP A 85 35.86 8.25 -15.51
N GLU A 86 36.20 9.17 -14.59
CA GLU A 86 37.53 9.78 -14.51
C GLU A 86 38.62 8.71 -14.25
N ASP A 87 38.31 7.66 -13.50
CA ASP A 87 39.24 6.57 -13.15
C ASP A 87 39.54 5.67 -14.35
N LEU A 88 38.58 5.49 -15.25
CA LEU A 88 38.70 4.66 -16.45
C LEU A 88 39.00 5.47 -17.72
N CYS A 89 39.07 6.80 -17.62
CA CYS A 89 39.19 7.75 -18.75
C CYS A 89 38.28 7.39 -19.93
N ARG A 90 37.03 7.01 -19.66
CA ARG A 90 36.07 6.63 -20.70
C ARG A 90 34.63 6.88 -20.28
N ASP A 91 33.77 7.05 -21.27
CA ASP A 91 32.34 7.17 -21.04
C ASP A 91 31.72 5.79 -20.79
N VAL A 92 30.96 5.69 -19.70
CA VAL A 92 30.28 4.46 -19.28
C VAL A 92 28.77 4.70 -19.33
N ILE A 93 28.05 3.85 -20.07
CA ILE A 93 26.59 3.84 -20.10
C ILE A 93 26.07 3.22 -18.80
N LYS A 94 25.38 4.03 -17.99
CA LYS A 94 24.66 3.60 -16.80
C LYS A 94 23.20 3.32 -17.15
N SER A 95 22.66 2.25 -16.57
CA SER A 95 21.27 1.85 -16.80
C SER A 95 20.28 2.82 -16.15
N ALA A 96 19.14 3.01 -16.81
CA ALA A 96 18.01 3.78 -16.30
C ALA A 96 17.58 3.35 -14.89
N VAL A 97 17.12 4.33 -14.12
CA VAL A 97 16.60 4.12 -12.77
C VAL A 97 15.40 3.17 -12.81
N ARG A 98 15.41 2.18 -11.91
CA ARG A 98 14.34 1.19 -11.77
C ARG A 98 13.69 1.28 -10.40
N MET A 99 12.38 1.08 -10.39
CA MET A 99 11.56 0.97 -9.19
C MET A 99 11.22 -0.47 -8.91
N GLU A 100 11.30 -0.84 -7.64
CA GLU A 100 10.76 -2.09 -7.16
C GLU A 100 9.33 -1.87 -6.64
N ILE A 101 8.37 -2.55 -7.27
CA ILE A 101 6.95 -2.47 -6.93
C ILE A 101 6.44 -3.84 -6.49
N SER A 102 5.52 -3.84 -5.54
CA SER A 102 4.71 -5.02 -5.22
C SER A 102 3.25 -4.61 -4.99
N SER A 103 2.34 -5.56 -5.18
CA SER A 103 0.91 -5.35 -4.94
C SER A 103 0.50 -5.93 -3.59
N LYS A 104 -0.61 -5.43 -3.02
CA LYS A 104 -1.12 -5.83 -1.70
C LYS A 104 -1.21 -7.35 -1.50
N TYR A 105 -1.58 -8.08 -2.56
CA TYR A 105 -1.85 -9.53 -2.49
C TYR A 105 -0.76 -10.39 -3.14
N ARG A 106 0.35 -9.81 -3.59
CA ARG A 106 1.43 -10.55 -4.28
C ARG A 106 2.73 -10.44 -3.48
N SER A 107 3.31 -11.59 -3.15
CA SER A 107 4.59 -11.69 -2.43
C SER A 107 5.80 -11.41 -3.32
N THR A 108 5.67 -11.62 -4.64
CA THR A 108 6.75 -11.36 -5.59
C THR A 108 6.86 -9.88 -5.91
N LYS A 109 8.07 -9.34 -5.69
CA LYS A 109 8.47 -8.01 -6.12
C LYS A 109 8.78 -8.02 -7.62
N SER A 110 8.41 -6.96 -8.32
CA SER A 110 8.74 -6.75 -9.73
C SER A 110 9.49 -5.44 -9.90
N ARG A 111 10.45 -5.41 -10.81
CA ARG A 111 11.19 -4.20 -11.16
C ARG A 111 10.64 -3.60 -12.45
N ILE A 112 10.43 -2.30 -12.45
CA ILE A 112 9.93 -1.54 -13.60
C ILE A 112 10.78 -0.29 -13.78
N MET A 113 10.98 0.17 -15.02
CA MET A 113 11.65 1.45 -15.27
C MET A 113 10.87 2.60 -14.63
N GLN A 114 11.58 3.53 -14.00
CA GLN A 114 11.00 4.68 -13.30
C GLN A 114 10.06 5.49 -14.20
N LYS A 115 10.49 5.78 -15.43
CA LYS A 115 9.68 6.49 -16.42
C LYS A 115 8.37 5.78 -16.73
N ARG A 116 8.43 4.46 -16.95
CA ARG A 116 7.23 3.63 -17.21
C ARG A 116 6.30 3.58 -16.00
N TYR A 117 6.86 3.57 -14.79
CA TYR A 117 6.09 3.63 -13.56
C TYR A 117 5.28 4.92 -13.46
N LEU A 118 5.90 6.09 -13.71
CA LEU A 118 5.22 7.38 -13.68
C LEU A 118 4.13 7.49 -14.76
N ILE A 119 4.36 6.98 -15.98
CA ILE A 119 3.35 6.91 -17.03
C ILE A 119 2.14 6.09 -16.56
N ASN A 120 2.38 4.92 -15.95
CA ASN A 120 1.31 4.07 -15.45
C ASN A 120 0.47 4.74 -14.36
N LEU A 121 1.10 5.56 -13.50
CA LEU A 121 0.37 6.37 -12.51
C LEU A 121 -0.49 7.45 -13.18
N ARG A 122 0.12 8.22 -14.10
CA ARG A 122 -0.54 9.30 -14.84
C ARG A 122 -1.76 8.82 -15.61
N GLU A 123 -1.60 7.69 -16.30
CA GLU A 123 -2.58 7.13 -17.23
C GLU A 123 -3.36 5.96 -16.63
N ASN A 124 -3.33 5.80 -15.31
CA ASN A 124 -3.98 4.69 -14.64
C ASN A 124 -5.45 4.55 -15.06
N ARG A 125 -5.78 3.54 -15.87
CA ARG A 125 -7.17 3.20 -16.24
C ARG A 125 -7.74 2.09 -15.36
N THR A 126 -6.89 1.28 -14.74
CA THR A 126 -7.26 0.00 -14.12
C THR A 126 -7.76 0.14 -12.69
N TYR A 127 -7.16 1.04 -11.90
CA TYR A 127 -7.48 1.18 -10.48
C TYR A 127 -8.42 2.37 -10.24
N SER A 128 -9.42 2.18 -9.38
CA SER A 128 -10.39 3.24 -9.04
C SER A 128 -9.78 4.34 -8.18
N GLN A 129 -8.80 3.98 -7.34
CA GLN A 129 -8.05 4.89 -6.48
C GLN A 129 -6.65 4.32 -6.28
N ILE A 130 -5.65 5.20 -6.28
CA ILE A 130 -4.28 4.90 -5.89
C ILE A 130 -3.98 5.78 -4.68
N GLU A 131 -3.49 5.17 -3.61
CA GLU A 131 -3.07 5.87 -2.40
C GLU A 131 -1.56 5.70 -2.25
N ILE A 132 -0.86 6.82 -2.12
CA ILE A 132 0.58 6.86 -1.90
C ILE A 132 0.80 7.33 -0.47
N THR A 133 1.18 6.39 0.39
CA THR A 133 1.57 6.69 1.78
C THR A 133 2.91 7.41 1.81
N ASP A 134 3.09 8.35 2.74
CA ASP A 134 4.37 9.06 2.87
C ASP A 134 5.49 8.13 3.36
N ALA A 135 6.74 8.51 3.11
CA ALA A 135 7.89 7.74 3.58
C ALA A 135 8.51 8.40 4.80
N ASP A 136 8.33 7.75 5.95
CA ASP A 136 8.74 8.32 7.23
C ASP A 136 10.23 8.10 7.55
N VAL A 137 10.88 7.08 6.97
CA VAL A 137 12.26 6.73 7.35
C VAL A 137 13.21 6.89 6.16
N VAL A 138 13.95 8.00 6.20
CA VAL A 138 15.07 8.31 5.31
C VAL A 138 16.36 8.06 6.08
N ARG A 139 17.06 6.95 5.79
CA ARG A 139 18.43 6.71 6.28
C ARG A 139 19.40 7.13 5.19
N ILE A 140 20.34 8.01 5.49
CA ILE A 140 21.33 8.53 4.52
C ILE A 140 22.70 8.08 4.99
N ASP A 141 23.26 7.12 4.27
CA ASP A 141 24.57 6.53 4.55
C ASP A 141 25.54 6.77 3.38
N ASN A 142 26.80 6.35 3.56
CA ASN A 142 27.84 6.36 2.52
C ASN A 142 28.00 7.71 1.82
N ILE A 143 27.97 8.80 2.57
CA ILE A 143 28.30 10.11 2.02
C ILE A 143 29.81 10.14 1.79
N HIS A 144 30.21 10.21 0.53
CA HIS A 144 31.61 10.28 0.13
C HIS A 144 31.78 11.25 -1.04
N ARG A 145 32.98 11.79 -1.17
CA ARG A 145 33.30 12.76 -2.22
C ARG A 145 33.75 12.01 -3.47
N VAL A 146 33.20 12.39 -4.62
CA VAL A 146 33.60 11.91 -5.95
C VAL A 146 33.91 13.16 -6.79
N GLY A 147 35.21 13.41 -7.01
CA GLY A 147 35.69 14.60 -7.71
C GLY A 147 35.17 15.92 -7.12
N ASN A 148 34.30 16.59 -7.86
CA ASN A 148 33.71 17.90 -7.53
C ASN A 148 32.35 17.84 -6.80
N HIS A 149 31.82 16.65 -6.49
CA HIS A 149 30.52 16.49 -5.86
C HIS A 149 30.54 15.43 -4.75
N TYR A 150 29.44 15.33 -4.01
CA TYR A 150 29.23 14.31 -3.00
C TYR A 150 28.18 13.31 -3.46
N GLU A 151 28.51 12.03 -3.36
CA GLU A 151 27.59 10.93 -3.56
C GLU A 151 27.14 10.38 -2.21
N CYS A 152 25.87 10.00 -2.10
CA CYS A 152 25.34 9.36 -0.91
C CYS A 152 24.31 8.28 -1.26
N MET A 153 24.14 7.32 -0.36
CA MET A 153 23.09 6.33 -0.45
C MET A 153 21.94 6.72 0.47
N ALA A 154 20.81 7.08 -0.13
CA ALA A 154 19.60 7.35 0.61
C ALA A 154 18.66 6.12 0.54
N TYR A 155 18.33 5.59 1.70
CA TYR A 155 17.38 4.49 1.89
C TYR A 155 16.03 5.06 2.27
N PHE A 156 15.04 4.82 1.42
CA PHE A 156 13.67 5.23 1.64
C PHE A 156 12.85 4.03 2.07
N CYS A 157 12.51 4.00 3.35
CA CYS A 157 11.48 3.12 3.84
C CYS A 157 10.19 3.93 3.88
N GLN A 158 9.29 3.65 2.94
CA GLN A 158 7.90 3.97 3.15
C GLN A 158 7.51 3.27 4.45
N ASN A 159 6.90 3.99 5.39
CA ASN A 159 6.14 3.33 6.42
C ASN A 159 5.01 2.63 5.65
N ASN A 160 5.30 1.40 5.24
CA ASN A 160 4.42 0.35 5.60
C ASN A 160 4.06 0.70 7.06
N VAL A 161 2.81 1.12 7.29
CA VAL A 161 2.09 0.37 8.33
C VAL A 161 2.55 -1.05 8.03
N PRO A 162 3.29 -1.72 8.92
CA PRO A 162 3.58 -3.11 8.67
C PRO A 162 2.23 -3.79 8.32
N PRO A 163 2.11 -5.07 7.99
CA PRO A 163 0.95 -5.73 8.58
C PRO A 163 1.05 -5.42 10.10
N VAL A 164 0.45 -4.30 10.59
CA VAL A 164 0.73 -3.56 11.86
C VAL A 164 1.37 -4.56 12.73
N LYS A 165 2.71 -4.66 12.92
CA LYS A 165 3.40 -5.90 13.32
C LYS A 165 2.50 -6.65 14.28
N ARG A 166 1.64 -7.58 13.80
CA ARG A 166 0.27 -7.76 14.38
C ARG A 166 0.46 -7.89 15.87
N THR A 167 0.32 -6.78 16.60
CA THR A 167 -0.12 -6.82 17.98
C THR A 167 -1.46 -7.43 17.74
N GLN A 168 -1.46 -8.75 17.91
CA GLN A 168 -2.31 -9.65 17.19
C GLN A 168 -3.65 -9.38 17.83
N LEU A 169 -4.41 -8.43 17.26
CA LEU A 169 -5.44 -7.66 17.97
C LEU A 169 -6.14 -8.64 18.89
N THR A 170 -6.13 -8.37 20.20
CA THR A 170 -6.76 -9.31 21.13
C THR A 170 -8.18 -9.58 20.64
N ILE A 171 -8.74 -10.74 20.98
CA ILE A 171 -10.09 -11.11 20.53
C ILE A 171 -11.08 -9.96 20.82
N ASP A 172 -10.92 -9.28 21.96
CA ASP A 172 -11.75 -8.14 22.35
C ASP A 172 -11.49 -6.88 21.53
N GLN A 173 -10.24 -6.59 21.17
CA GLN A 173 -9.93 -5.50 20.23
C GLN A 173 -10.50 -5.79 18.83
N LEU A 174 -10.49 -7.05 18.38
CA LEU A 174 -11.15 -7.45 17.13
C LEU A 174 -12.66 -7.26 17.22
N ARG A 175 -13.31 -7.66 18.32
CA ARG A 175 -14.74 -7.45 18.55
C ARG A 175 -15.13 -5.97 18.58
N ALA A 176 -14.34 -5.13 19.25
CA ALA A 176 -14.60 -3.70 19.30
C ALA A 176 -14.49 -3.06 17.90
N ARG A 177 -13.46 -3.44 17.13
CA ARG A 177 -13.27 -2.93 15.76
C ARG A 177 -14.31 -3.45 14.78
N THR A 178 -14.70 -4.73 14.85
CA THR A 178 -15.80 -5.25 13.99
C THR A 178 -17.10 -4.50 14.27
N ALA A 179 -17.45 -4.30 15.53
CA ALA A 179 -18.66 -3.57 15.92
C ALA A 179 -18.62 -2.11 15.43
N TYR A 180 -17.50 -1.42 15.65
CA TYR A 180 -17.31 -0.04 15.19
C TYR A 180 -17.36 0.10 13.67
N SER A 181 -16.64 -0.73 12.93
CA SER A 181 -16.65 -0.68 11.46
C SER A 181 -18.03 -1.01 10.89
N TYR A 182 -18.75 -1.96 11.50
CA TYR A 182 -20.11 -2.29 11.10
C TYR A 182 -21.07 -1.12 11.36
N SER A 183 -20.98 -0.45 12.52
CA SER A 183 -21.87 0.68 12.86
C SER A 183 -21.63 1.90 11.96
N LYS A 184 -20.39 2.09 11.49
CA LYS A 184 -20.03 3.12 10.50
C LYS A 184 -20.35 2.73 9.05
N ALA A 185 -21.07 1.63 8.82
CA ALA A 185 -21.39 1.10 7.50
C ALA A 185 -20.16 0.81 6.60
N ASN A 186 -18.96 0.69 7.21
CA ASN A 186 -17.74 0.30 6.50
C ASN A 186 -17.69 -1.23 6.40
N TYR A 187 -18.54 -1.79 5.55
CA TYR A 187 -18.78 -3.23 5.48
C TYR A 187 -17.58 -4.01 4.96
N ASP A 188 -16.75 -3.44 4.07
CA ASP A 188 -15.54 -4.10 3.58
C ASP A 188 -14.56 -4.37 4.74
N LEU A 189 -14.28 -3.34 5.54
CA LEU A 189 -13.40 -3.45 6.69
C LEU A 189 -14.02 -4.31 7.80
N ALA A 190 -15.32 -4.16 8.05
CA ALA A 190 -16.03 -4.98 9.02
C ALA A 190 -15.95 -6.47 8.66
N TYR A 191 -16.13 -6.81 7.38
CA TYR A 191 -16.04 -8.19 6.90
C TYR A 191 -14.64 -8.78 7.11
N ASP A 192 -13.59 -8.01 6.78
CA ASP A 192 -12.20 -8.42 7.00
C ASP A 192 -11.89 -8.68 8.48
N TYR A 193 -12.43 -7.87 9.38
CA TYR A 193 -12.28 -8.09 10.83
C TYR A 193 -13.11 -9.29 11.33
N TYR A 194 -14.33 -9.49 10.81
CA TYR A 194 -15.13 -10.66 11.18
C TYR A 194 -14.49 -11.96 10.72
N GLU A 195 -13.88 -11.98 9.54
CA GLU A 195 -13.16 -13.16 9.02
C GLU A 195 -11.95 -13.49 9.90
N GLN A 196 -11.20 -12.47 10.34
CA GLN A 196 -10.12 -12.65 11.31
C GLN A 196 -10.63 -13.13 12.67
N LEU A 197 -11.76 -12.59 13.15
CA LEU A 197 -12.35 -12.95 14.43
C LEU A 197 -12.81 -14.42 14.44
N VAL A 198 -13.56 -14.86 13.43
CA VAL A 198 -14.04 -16.26 13.33
C VAL A 198 -12.89 -17.24 13.05
N SER A 199 -11.80 -16.78 12.44
CA SER A 199 -10.59 -17.59 12.28
C SER A 199 -9.85 -17.82 13.60
N ARG A 200 -9.80 -16.80 14.48
CA ARG A 200 -9.05 -16.86 15.76
C ARG A 200 -9.89 -17.30 16.95
N ALA A 201 -11.19 -17.05 16.90
CA ALA A 201 -12.18 -17.44 17.91
C ALA A 201 -13.31 -18.23 17.20
N PRO A 202 -13.06 -19.47 16.77
CA PRO A 202 -14.04 -20.27 16.02
C PRO A 202 -15.31 -20.59 16.82
N THR A 203 -15.25 -20.48 18.15
CA THR A 203 -16.37 -20.66 19.08
C THR A 203 -17.15 -19.36 19.33
N ASP A 204 -16.81 -18.25 18.69
CA ASP A 204 -17.59 -17.00 18.79
C ASP A 204 -18.83 -17.07 17.89
N GLY A 205 -19.92 -17.63 18.43
CA GLY A 205 -21.18 -17.80 17.70
C GLY A 205 -21.83 -16.47 17.28
N ASN A 206 -21.63 -15.39 18.05
CA ASN A 206 -22.10 -14.04 17.69
C ASN A 206 -21.42 -13.54 16.42
N ALA A 207 -20.09 -13.64 16.37
CA ALA A 207 -19.30 -13.25 15.20
C ALA A 207 -19.65 -14.13 13.99
N ALA A 208 -19.80 -15.43 14.20
CA ALA A 208 -20.21 -16.38 13.16
C ALA A 208 -21.60 -16.05 12.59
N TYR A 209 -22.56 -15.70 13.44
CA TYR A 209 -23.89 -15.29 13.01
C TYR A 209 -23.84 -14.01 12.17
N ARG A 210 -23.11 -13.00 12.63
CA ARG A 210 -23.03 -11.70 11.95
C ARG A 210 -22.33 -11.80 10.60
N ILE A 211 -21.20 -12.52 10.53
CA ILE A 211 -20.50 -12.70 9.26
C ILE A 211 -21.35 -13.52 8.28
N ALA A 212 -22.13 -14.51 8.75
CA ALA A 212 -23.03 -15.28 7.90
C ALA A 212 -24.05 -14.39 7.17
N LEU A 213 -24.70 -13.48 7.90
CA LEU A 213 -25.63 -12.51 7.30
C LEU A 213 -24.93 -11.59 6.29
N MET A 214 -23.75 -11.08 6.64
CA MET A 214 -22.97 -10.24 5.72
C MET A 214 -22.59 -10.99 4.45
N THR A 215 -22.13 -12.24 4.57
CA THR A 215 -21.75 -13.11 3.46
C THR A 215 -22.96 -13.40 2.56
N PHE A 216 -24.12 -13.75 3.14
CA PHE A 216 -25.33 -14.07 2.39
C PHE A 216 -25.79 -12.91 1.50
N TRP A 217 -25.79 -11.70 2.06
CA TRP A 217 -26.13 -10.46 1.35
C TRP A 217 -24.97 -9.86 0.56
N ARG A 218 -23.78 -10.48 0.63
CA ARG A 218 -22.54 -10.00 0.01
C ARG A 218 -22.15 -8.58 0.43
N LYS A 219 -22.50 -8.17 1.67
CA LYS A 219 -22.13 -6.88 2.25
C LYS A 219 -20.66 -6.91 2.67
N GLY A 220 -19.83 -6.12 1.99
CA GLY A 220 -18.39 -6.03 2.29
C GLY A 220 -17.51 -7.15 1.70
N CYS A 221 -18.11 -8.09 0.96
CA CYS A 221 -17.40 -9.27 0.46
C CYS A 221 -17.78 -9.66 -0.97
N LYS A 222 -18.40 -8.75 -1.74
CA LYS A 222 -18.87 -9.03 -3.10
C LYS A 222 -17.77 -9.62 -3.99
N TYR A 223 -16.54 -9.12 -3.87
CA TYR A 223 -15.37 -9.54 -4.65
C TYR A 223 -14.69 -10.81 -4.13
N LYS A 224 -14.99 -11.28 -2.91
CA LYS A 224 -14.43 -12.52 -2.34
C LYS A 224 -15.10 -13.79 -2.86
N PHE A 225 -16.26 -13.67 -3.49
CA PHE A 225 -17.05 -14.79 -3.97
C PHE A 225 -17.33 -14.67 -5.47
N ARG A 226 -17.11 -15.77 -6.20
CA ARG A 226 -17.34 -15.85 -7.65
C ARG A 226 -18.77 -15.48 -8.02
N ASN A 227 -19.75 -15.98 -7.27
CA ASN A 227 -21.18 -15.74 -7.52
C ASN A 227 -22.01 -15.77 -6.23
N ARG A 228 -23.28 -15.37 -6.32
CA ARG A 228 -24.20 -15.34 -5.16
C ARG A 228 -24.33 -16.71 -4.49
N LYS A 229 -24.39 -17.80 -5.27
CA LYS A 229 -24.49 -19.17 -4.75
C LYS A 229 -23.30 -19.54 -3.86
N SER A 230 -22.07 -19.25 -4.30
CA SER A 230 -20.85 -19.50 -3.51
C SER A 230 -20.82 -18.71 -2.19
N ALA A 231 -21.30 -17.46 -2.20
CA ALA A 231 -21.45 -16.67 -0.97
C ALA A 231 -22.51 -17.28 -0.04
N GLN A 232 -23.66 -17.69 -0.58
CA GLN A 232 -24.72 -18.33 0.20
C GLN A 232 -24.29 -19.66 0.82
N THR A 233 -23.51 -20.49 0.09
CA THR A 233 -22.93 -21.72 0.65
C THR A 233 -22.01 -21.38 1.83
N LYS A 234 -21.11 -20.40 1.67
CA LYS A 234 -20.20 -20.00 2.74
C LYS A 234 -20.93 -19.38 3.94
N ALA A 235 -22.01 -18.63 3.67
CA ALA A 235 -22.86 -18.08 4.71
C ALA A 235 -23.50 -19.19 5.57
N LYS A 236 -23.97 -20.27 4.95
CA LYS A 236 -24.52 -21.44 5.69
C LYS A 236 -23.47 -22.11 6.56
N GLU A 237 -22.22 -22.22 6.10
CA GLU A 237 -21.12 -22.74 6.94
C GLU A 237 -20.90 -21.88 8.20
N TYR A 238 -20.90 -20.55 8.05
CA TYR A 238 -20.81 -19.65 9.20
C TYR A 238 -22.03 -19.74 10.11
N LEU A 239 -23.23 -19.90 9.54
CA LEU A 239 -24.46 -20.07 10.30
C LEU A 239 -24.44 -21.36 11.14
N ASN A 240 -23.94 -22.47 10.60
CA ASN A 240 -23.77 -23.72 11.34
C ASN A 240 -22.83 -23.55 12.53
N LYS A 241 -21.76 -22.75 12.40
CA LYS A 241 -20.91 -22.38 13.55
C LYS A 241 -21.66 -21.56 14.60
N ALA A 242 -22.54 -20.65 14.17
CA ALA A 242 -23.38 -19.89 15.08
C ALA A 242 -24.39 -20.76 15.83
N ILE A 243 -24.93 -21.80 15.19
CA ILE A 243 -25.82 -22.78 15.83
C ILE A 243 -25.05 -23.62 16.86
N ALA A 244 -23.82 -24.03 16.54
CA ALA A 244 -23.00 -24.86 17.41
C ALA A 244 -22.47 -24.11 18.65
N TYR A 245 -22.07 -22.84 18.49
CA TYR A 245 -21.33 -22.10 19.52
C TYR A 245 -21.99 -20.78 19.95
N GLY A 246 -23.19 -20.48 19.46
CA GLY A 246 -23.95 -19.30 19.86
C GLY A 246 -24.57 -19.45 21.25
N SER A 247 -24.89 -18.33 21.88
CA SER A 247 -25.82 -18.33 23.03
C SER A 247 -27.17 -18.91 22.61
N PRO A 248 -28.03 -19.36 23.56
CA PRO A 248 -29.35 -19.91 23.23
C PRO A 248 -30.17 -19.01 22.28
N GLU A 249 -30.09 -17.69 22.49
CA GLU A 249 -30.73 -16.69 21.63
C GLU A 249 -30.17 -16.69 20.20
N ILE A 250 -28.84 -16.70 20.06
CA ILE A 250 -28.17 -16.69 18.75
C ILE A 250 -28.38 -17.99 18.01
N LYS A 251 -28.35 -19.12 18.73
CA LYS A 251 -28.64 -20.44 18.17
C LYS A 251 -30.04 -20.46 17.58
N SER A 252 -31.05 -20.05 18.36
CA SER A 252 -32.44 -19.98 17.88
C SER A 252 -32.58 -19.07 16.65
N LYS A 253 -31.97 -17.88 16.68
CA LYS A 253 -31.95 -16.97 15.52
C LYS A 253 -31.28 -17.60 14.30
N ALA A 254 -30.14 -18.27 14.49
CA ALA A 254 -29.39 -18.91 13.42
C ALA A 254 -30.16 -20.10 12.82
N GLU A 255 -30.82 -20.92 13.62
CA GLU A 255 -31.69 -22.01 13.16
C GLU A 255 -32.87 -21.48 12.33
N ASN A 256 -33.54 -20.43 12.79
CA ASN A 256 -34.63 -19.78 12.05
C ASN A 256 -34.15 -19.22 10.70
N VAL A 257 -33.01 -18.52 10.70
CA VAL A 257 -32.40 -18.00 9.47
C VAL A 257 -32.02 -19.14 8.51
N LEU A 258 -31.47 -20.25 9.02
CA LEU A 258 -31.08 -21.40 8.20
C LEU A 258 -32.29 -22.04 7.53
N ASN A 259 -33.36 -22.24 8.30
CA ASN A 259 -34.61 -22.83 7.84
C ASN A 259 -35.25 -21.96 6.75
N ASN A 260 -35.34 -20.66 6.98
CA ASN A 260 -35.84 -19.69 6.00
C ASN A 260 -35.00 -19.73 4.70
N TRP A 261 -33.68 -19.73 4.80
CA TRP A 261 -32.78 -19.82 3.65
C TRP A 261 -32.90 -21.14 2.88
N ASN A 262 -33.17 -22.25 3.56
CA ASN A 262 -33.40 -23.55 2.93
C ASN A 262 -34.75 -23.60 2.20
N GLN A 263 -35.77 -22.96 2.76
CA GLN A 263 -37.12 -22.84 2.18
C GLN A 263 -37.23 -21.73 1.12
N ARG A 264 -36.13 -21.03 0.81
CA ARG A 264 -36.08 -19.86 -0.10
C ARG A 264 -36.92 -18.66 0.36
N ASN A 265 -37.31 -18.63 1.64
CA ASN A 265 -37.89 -17.45 2.27
C ASN A 265 -36.76 -16.53 2.73
N VAL A 266 -36.60 -15.40 2.06
CA VAL A 266 -35.44 -14.50 2.25
C VAL A 266 -35.76 -13.31 3.16
N TYR A 267 -37.01 -13.19 3.60
CA TYR A 267 -37.46 -12.16 4.52
C TYR A 267 -37.54 -12.73 5.94
N PHE A 268 -37.08 -11.93 6.91
CA PHE A 268 -37.10 -12.21 8.33
C PHE A 268 -37.91 -11.11 9.02
#